data_AF-A0A3L9M3D9-F1
#
_entry.id   AF-A0A3L9M3D9-F1
#
_cell.length_a   1.000
_cell.length_b   1.000
_cell.length_c   1.000
_cell.angle_alpha   90.00
_cell.angle_beta   90.00
_cell.angle_gamma   90.00
#
_symmetry.space_group_name_H-M   'P 1'
#
loop_
_entity.id
_entity.type
_entity.pdbx_description
1 polymer ?
#
loop_
_entity_poly.entity_id
_entity_poly.type
_entity_poly.pdbx_seq_one_letter_code
_entity_poly.pdbx_strand_id
1 'polypeptide(L)'
;MKTLIKSTALAIAGIVSFSFTSLDDKDPKVVIIDIVDNIETTNNQNLTDSFKKSIDSINQTEEVKVLDWKQITSGLDENKKQVLLDSIKPDVVLTLNFKNSEKGNNAVTAVVFKGNKHFEHSLTSAKELTSSFNEAVIKNEGVFQADSEYVQDNATPALFVSIETKNDSSSNKEIVSTLSDFIKKVDSDQANSNQENKSEIIQKDIKVE
;
A
#
# COMPACT_ATOMS: atom_id res chain seq x y z
N MET A 1 -11.95 45.42 43.60
CA MET A 1 -12.76 44.74 42.58
C MET A 1 -11.79 43.99 41.67
N LYS A 2 -11.91 42.66 41.56
CA LYS A 2 -11.05 41.80 40.74
C LYS A 2 -11.49 41.89 39.28
N THR A 3 -10.56 42.09 38.35
CA THR A 3 -10.75 41.60 36.98
C THR A 3 -9.41 41.19 36.38
N LEU A 4 -9.27 39.88 36.20
CA LEU A 4 -8.25 39.24 35.37
C LEU A 4 -8.47 39.67 33.92
N ILE A 5 -7.41 40.04 33.21
CA ILE A 5 -7.39 39.86 31.76
C ILE A 5 -6.35 38.78 31.49
N LYS A 6 -6.89 37.60 31.19
CA LYS A 6 -6.17 36.39 30.81
C LYS A 6 -5.51 36.62 29.45
N SER A 7 -4.29 36.12 29.38
CA SER A 7 -3.50 35.87 28.18
C SER A 7 -4.33 35.22 27.08
N THR A 8 -4.31 35.78 25.88
CA THR A 8 -4.67 35.05 24.67
C THR A 8 -3.39 34.82 23.89
N ALA A 9 -2.78 33.65 24.13
CA ALA A 9 -1.75 33.11 23.27
C ALA A 9 -2.37 32.86 21.90
N LEU A 10 -1.86 33.55 20.88
CA LEU A 10 -2.21 33.33 19.49
C LEU A 10 -1.55 32.01 19.07
N ALA A 11 -2.28 30.91 19.16
CA ALA A 11 -1.85 29.63 18.62
C ALA A 11 -1.85 29.74 17.08
N ILE A 12 -0.66 29.84 16.50
CA ILE A 12 -0.42 29.65 15.07
C ILE A 12 -0.65 28.16 14.80
N ALA A 13 -1.89 27.78 14.52
CA ALA A 13 -2.20 26.49 13.92
C ALA A 13 -1.72 26.55 12.46
N GLY A 14 -0.50 26.08 12.22
CA GLY A 14 -0.02 25.77 10.89
C GLY A 14 -0.83 24.59 10.35
N ILE A 15 -1.98 24.90 9.75
CA ILE A 15 -2.72 23.96 8.92
C ILE A 15 -1.89 23.82 7.65
N VAL A 16 -1.19 22.69 7.51
CA VAL A 16 -0.62 22.29 6.23
C VAL A 16 -1.81 21.90 5.36
N SER A 17 -2.39 22.88 4.68
CA SER A 17 -3.40 22.65 3.65
C SER A 17 -2.72 22.01 2.46
N PHE A 18 -2.81 20.68 2.36
CA PHE A 18 -2.60 20.00 1.08
C PHE A 18 -3.83 20.30 0.21
N SER A 19 -3.74 21.34 -0.61
CA SER A 19 -4.71 21.59 -1.67
C SER A 19 -4.45 20.57 -2.79
N PHE A 20 -5.17 19.45 -2.78
CA PHE A 20 -5.20 18.54 -3.91
C PHE A 20 -6.11 19.13 -4.99
N THR A 21 -5.49 19.70 -6.03
CA THR A 21 -6.17 20.03 -7.28
C THR A 21 -6.48 18.76 -8.07
N SER A 22 -7.56 18.83 -8.85
CA SER A 22 -8.19 17.74 -9.60
C SER A 22 -7.26 16.94 -10.54
N LEU A 23 -7.60 15.66 -10.69
CA LEU A 23 -7.04 14.60 -11.53
C LEU A 23 -6.60 15.05 -12.94
N ASP A 24 -5.29 15.15 -13.14
CA ASP A 24 -4.60 14.95 -14.42
C ASP A 24 -3.88 13.59 -14.35
N ASP A 25 -3.59 12.94 -15.49
CA ASP A 25 -2.71 11.76 -15.62
C ASP A 25 -1.23 12.01 -15.20
N LYS A 26 -0.99 13.04 -14.38
CA LYS A 26 0.30 13.56 -13.92
C LYS A 26 0.48 13.50 -12.41
N ASP A 27 -0.55 13.13 -11.65
CA ASP A 27 -0.37 12.89 -10.22
C ASP A 27 0.37 11.56 -10.01
N PRO A 28 1.38 11.53 -9.12
CA PRO A 28 2.14 10.31 -8.86
C PRO A 28 1.21 9.25 -8.28
N LYS A 29 1.38 8.00 -8.73
CA LYS A 29 0.69 6.84 -8.15
C LYS A 29 0.98 6.77 -6.66
N VAL A 30 0.00 6.49 -5.82
CA VAL A 30 0.18 6.44 -4.36
C VAL A 30 0.11 5.01 -3.87
N VAL A 31 1.25 4.49 -3.41
CA VAL A 31 1.35 3.19 -2.76
C VAL A 31 1.55 3.40 -1.26
N ILE A 32 0.70 2.79 -0.44
CA ILE A 32 0.90 2.74 1.01
C ILE A 32 1.57 1.43 1.36
N ILE A 33 2.62 1.48 2.17
CA ILE A 33 3.31 0.28 2.67
C ILE A 33 3.18 0.22 4.18
N ASP A 34 2.77 -0.94 4.70
CA ASP A 34 2.84 -1.28 6.12
C ASP A 34 3.89 -2.39 6.32
N ILE A 35 5.04 -2.03 6.90
CA ILE A 35 6.13 -2.99 7.13
C ILE A 35 6.02 -3.58 8.53
N VAL A 36 5.83 -4.90 8.60
CA VAL A 36 5.96 -5.71 9.81
C VAL A 36 7.30 -6.45 9.74
N ASP A 37 8.26 -5.98 10.55
CA ASP A 37 9.62 -6.51 10.58
C ASP A 37 9.79 -7.50 11.73
N ASN A 38 9.86 -8.79 11.40
CA ASN A 38 10.12 -9.90 12.33
C ASN A 38 11.42 -10.65 11.95
N ILE A 39 12.36 -9.97 11.29
CA ILE A 39 13.65 -10.55 10.90
C ILE A 39 14.73 -10.12 11.89
N GLU A 40 15.61 -11.05 12.24
CA GLU A 40 16.80 -10.73 13.02
C GLU A 40 17.92 -10.24 12.09
N THR A 41 18.60 -9.16 12.50
CA THR A 41 19.76 -8.68 11.74
C THR A 41 20.86 -9.74 11.76
N THR A 42 21.19 -10.28 10.59
CA THR A 42 22.20 -11.34 10.43
C THR A 42 23.34 -10.80 9.57
N ASN A 43 24.59 -10.94 10.01
CA ASN A 43 25.77 -10.48 9.26
C ASN A 43 25.72 -9.01 8.81
N ASN A 44 25.17 -8.10 9.63
CA ASN A 44 24.92 -6.69 9.30
C ASN A 44 24.03 -6.46 8.06
N GLN A 45 23.28 -7.48 7.64
CA GLN A 45 22.29 -7.38 6.59
C GLN A 45 20.89 -7.44 7.21
N ASN A 46 20.09 -6.44 6.88
CA ASN A 46 18.68 -6.41 7.19
C ASN A 46 17.92 -6.16 5.87
N LEU A 47 17.11 -7.14 5.49
CA LEU A 47 16.22 -7.06 4.33
C LEU A 47 15.36 -5.79 4.38
N THR A 48 14.77 -5.49 5.54
CA THR A 48 13.91 -4.34 5.77
C THR A 48 14.64 -3.02 5.52
N ASP A 49 15.89 -2.88 5.96
CA ASP A 49 16.68 -1.67 5.71
C ASP A 49 17.02 -1.51 4.23
N SER A 50 17.33 -2.63 3.55
CA SER A 50 17.62 -2.64 2.12
C SER A 50 16.37 -2.25 1.31
N PHE A 51 15.22 -2.74 1.74
CA PHE A 51 13.94 -2.42 1.14
C PHE A 51 13.55 -0.95 1.35
N LYS A 52 13.71 -0.39 2.56
CA LYS A 52 13.49 1.04 2.84
C LYS A 52 14.36 1.95 1.97
N LYS A 53 15.63 1.62 1.77
CA LYS A 53 16.51 2.36 0.83
C LYS A 53 16.01 2.32 -0.61
N SER A 54 15.41 1.20 -1.02
CA SER A 54 14.78 1.09 -2.34
C SER A 54 13.55 2.00 -2.44
N ILE A 55 12.72 2.05 -1.39
CA ILE A 55 11.58 2.98 -1.29
C ILE A 55 12.05 4.44 -1.40
N ASP A 56 13.12 4.82 -0.71
CA ASP A 56 13.68 6.18 -0.81
C ASP A 56 14.08 6.52 -2.25
N SER A 57 14.59 5.53 -2.98
CA SER A 57 14.98 5.69 -4.40
C SER A 57 13.75 5.77 -5.32
N ILE A 58 12.70 5.00 -5.04
CA ILE A 58 11.41 5.09 -5.76
C ILE A 58 10.79 6.47 -5.55
N ASN A 59 10.78 6.96 -4.32
CA ASN A 59 10.23 8.28 -3.97
C ASN A 59 10.98 9.47 -4.58
N GLN A 60 12.15 9.26 -5.19
CA GLN A 60 12.87 10.27 -5.97
C GLN A 60 12.37 10.36 -7.41
N THR A 61 11.56 9.40 -7.88
CA THR A 61 10.89 9.49 -9.17
C THR A 61 9.58 10.28 -9.03
N GLU A 62 9.16 10.93 -10.12
CA GLU A 62 7.88 11.67 -10.14
C GLU A 62 6.68 10.75 -10.43
N GLU A 63 6.91 9.45 -10.66
CA GLU A 63 5.91 8.49 -11.13
C GLU A 63 5.14 7.81 -9.99
N VAL A 64 5.81 7.54 -8.87
CA VAL A 64 5.24 6.80 -7.73
C VAL A 64 5.63 7.46 -6.42
N LYS A 65 4.62 7.75 -5.60
CA LYS A 65 4.74 8.18 -4.21
C LYS A 65 4.45 7.01 -3.29
N VAL A 66 5.43 6.66 -2.45
CA VAL A 66 5.30 5.64 -1.43
C VAL A 66 5.16 6.28 -0.05
N LEU A 67 4.10 5.91 0.69
CA LEU A 67 3.81 6.39 2.04
C LEU A 67 3.89 5.24 3.06
N ASP A 68 4.50 5.48 4.22
CA ASP A 68 4.53 4.52 5.33
C ASP A 68 3.23 4.62 6.15
N TRP A 69 2.47 3.52 6.21
CA TRP A 69 1.20 3.43 6.92
C TRP A 69 1.32 3.83 8.40
N LYS A 70 2.34 3.32 9.11
CA LYS A 70 2.54 3.60 10.54
C LYS A 70 2.89 5.05 10.77
N GLN A 71 3.65 5.65 9.85
CA GLN A 71 4.01 7.07 9.94
C GLN A 71 2.79 7.97 9.77
N ILE A 72 1.94 7.72 8.76
CA ILE A 72 0.80 8.59 8.45
C ILE A 72 -0.42 8.34 9.35
N THR A 73 -0.46 7.21 10.07
CA THR A 73 -1.59 6.85 10.96
C THR A 73 -1.28 6.92 12.45
N SER A 74 -0.07 7.29 12.83
CA SER A 74 0.33 7.37 14.24
C SER A 74 -0.62 8.27 15.05
N GLY A 75 -1.22 7.69 16.10
CA GLY A 75 -2.17 8.39 16.97
C GLY A 75 -3.58 8.60 16.40
N LEU A 76 -3.89 8.03 15.22
CA LEU A 76 -5.24 8.07 14.64
C LEU A 76 -6.09 6.90 15.13
N ASP A 77 -7.38 7.19 15.39
CA ASP A 77 -8.41 6.16 15.57
C ASP A 77 -8.88 5.61 14.21
N GLU A 78 -9.62 4.49 14.22
CA GLU A 78 -10.07 3.79 13.00
C GLU A 78 -10.91 4.67 12.07
N ASN A 79 -11.77 5.55 12.62
CA ASN A 79 -12.58 6.45 11.81
C ASN A 79 -11.71 7.46 11.04
N LYS A 80 -10.68 8.02 11.69
CA LYS A 80 -9.73 8.92 11.03
C LYS A 80 -8.86 8.21 10.01
N LYS A 81 -8.49 6.95 10.26
CA LYS A 81 -7.77 6.13 9.28
C LYS A 81 -8.61 5.90 8.02
N GLN A 82 -9.91 5.62 8.17
CA GLN A 82 -10.83 5.54 7.03
C GLN A 82 -10.87 6.85 6.23
N VAL A 83 -11.06 7.99 6.92
CA VAL A 83 -11.09 9.32 6.27
C VAL A 83 -9.77 9.62 5.55
N LEU A 84 -8.64 9.22 6.14
CA LEU A 84 -7.33 9.37 5.51
C LEU A 84 -7.23 8.55 4.22
N LEU A 85 -7.65 7.29 4.23
CA LEU A 85 -7.66 6.43 3.04
C LEU A 85 -8.59 6.98 1.95
N ASP A 86 -9.77 7.47 2.32
CA ASP A 86 -10.73 8.09 1.39
C ASP A 86 -10.18 9.39 0.77
N SER A 87 -9.32 10.10 1.51
CA SER A 87 -8.67 11.32 1.05
C SER A 87 -7.44 11.04 0.17
N ILE A 88 -6.60 10.08 0.55
CA ILE A 88 -5.38 9.72 -0.19
C ILE A 88 -5.73 8.96 -1.47
N LYS A 89 -6.74 8.09 -1.41
CA LYS A 89 -7.13 7.16 -2.49
C LYS A 89 -5.93 6.40 -3.04
N PRO A 90 -5.22 5.62 -2.19
CA PRO A 90 -4.05 4.89 -2.65
C PRO A 90 -4.44 3.88 -3.74
N ASP A 91 -3.54 3.69 -4.70
CA ASP A 91 -3.68 2.68 -5.76
C ASP A 91 -3.59 1.27 -5.17
N VAL A 92 -2.74 1.10 -4.16
CA VAL A 92 -2.67 -0.13 -3.38
C VAL A 92 -2.13 0.13 -1.96
N VAL A 93 -2.63 -0.63 -1.00
CA VAL A 93 -2.02 -0.84 0.32
C VAL A 93 -1.32 -2.19 0.33
N LEU A 94 -0.02 -2.18 0.59
CA LEU A 94 0.82 -3.36 0.64
C LEU A 94 1.33 -3.58 2.06
N THR A 95 0.76 -4.56 2.75
CA THR A 95 1.26 -4.98 4.07
C THR A 95 2.32 -6.06 3.86
N LEU A 96 3.55 -5.77 4.27
CA LEU A 96 4.70 -6.65 4.11
C LEU A 96 5.11 -7.20 5.46
N ASN A 97 4.90 -8.50 5.65
CA ASN A 97 5.38 -9.22 6.83
C ASN A 97 6.65 -9.99 6.48
N PHE A 98 7.78 -9.43 6.92
CA PHE A 98 9.08 -10.04 6.78
C PHE A 98 9.37 -10.90 8.01
N LYS A 99 9.65 -12.20 7.82
CA LYS A 99 9.96 -13.11 8.93
C LYS A 99 11.10 -14.07 8.62
N ASN A 100 11.83 -14.46 9.66
CA ASN A 100 12.87 -15.48 9.54
C ASN A 100 12.26 -16.82 9.09
N SER A 101 12.96 -17.52 8.21
CA SER A 101 12.58 -18.86 7.79
C SER A 101 12.90 -19.90 8.87
N GLU A 102 11.87 -20.52 9.44
CA GLU A 102 12.04 -21.61 10.41
C GLU A 102 12.57 -22.91 9.77
N LYS A 103 12.23 -23.13 8.50
CA LYS A 103 12.58 -24.35 7.73
C LYS A 103 13.84 -24.18 6.89
N GLY A 104 14.52 -23.04 7.00
CA GLY A 104 15.71 -22.71 6.22
C GLY A 104 15.47 -22.61 4.72
N ASN A 105 14.24 -22.26 4.28
CA ASN A 105 13.84 -22.05 2.89
C ASN A 105 13.14 -20.69 2.73
N ASN A 106 13.39 -19.99 1.62
CA ASN A 106 12.69 -18.74 1.36
C ASN A 106 11.33 -19.02 0.71
N ALA A 107 10.31 -18.30 1.11
CA ALA A 107 8.96 -18.46 0.59
C ALA A 107 8.20 -17.13 0.58
N VAL A 108 7.27 -16.99 -0.36
CA VAL A 108 6.32 -15.89 -0.42
C VAL A 108 4.90 -16.44 -0.39
N THR A 109 4.04 -15.77 0.36
CA THR A 109 2.61 -16.05 0.43
C THR A 109 1.86 -14.73 0.40
N ALA A 110 0.83 -14.62 -0.43
CA ALA A 110 -0.07 -13.48 -0.37
C ALA A 110 -1.43 -13.88 0.22
N VAL A 111 -2.07 -12.92 0.89
CA VAL A 111 -3.41 -13.03 1.46
C VAL A 111 -4.21 -11.82 0.99
N VAL A 112 -5.41 -12.09 0.49
CA VAL A 112 -6.39 -11.08 0.12
C VAL A 112 -7.63 -11.21 0.99
N PHE A 113 -8.16 -10.10 1.46
CA PHE A 113 -9.23 -10.11 2.45
C PHE A 113 -10.60 -10.10 1.80
N LYS A 114 -11.48 -11.02 2.19
CA LYS A 114 -12.82 -11.18 1.59
C LYS A 114 -13.70 -9.93 1.73
N GLY A 115 -13.49 -9.15 2.79
CA GLY A 115 -14.18 -7.88 3.04
C GLY A 115 -13.69 -6.70 2.18
N ASN A 116 -12.64 -6.90 1.37
CA ASN A 116 -12.09 -5.85 0.52
C ASN A 116 -13.07 -5.48 -0.59
N LYS A 117 -13.47 -4.20 -0.63
CA LYS A 117 -14.35 -3.66 -1.69
C LYS A 117 -13.76 -3.79 -3.10
N HIS A 118 -12.44 -3.95 -3.20
CA HIS A 118 -11.63 -4.14 -4.39
C HIS A 118 -10.99 -5.53 -4.43
N PHE A 119 -11.73 -6.56 -3.99
CA PHE A 119 -11.25 -7.93 -3.86
C PHE A 119 -10.60 -8.49 -5.14
N GLU A 120 -11.27 -8.39 -6.30
CA GLU A 120 -10.76 -8.94 -7.57
C GLU A 120 -9.47 -8.25 -8.05
N HIS A 121 -9.38 -6.94 -7.84
CA HIS A 121 -8.17 -6.18 -8.12
C HIS A 121 -7.03 -6.66 -7.21
N SER A 122 -7.28 -6.71 -5.91
CA SER A 122 -6.31 -7.17 -4.91
C SER A 122 -5.85 -8.61 -5.17
N LEU A 123 -6.76 -9.50 -5.60
CA LEU A 123 -6.46 -10.88 -5.98
C LEU A 123 -5.56 -10.95 -7.22
N THR A 124 -5.80 -10.09 -8.20
CA THR A 124 -4.97 -10.00 -9.41
C THR A 124 -3.56 -9.53 -9.05
N SER A 125 -3.45 -8.42 -8.29
CA SER A 125 -2.17 -7.88 -7.82
C SER A 125 -1.39 -8.88 -6.96
N ALA A 126 -2.07 -9.63 -6.09
CA ALA A 126 -1.45 -10.68 -5.28
C ALA A 126 -0.87 -11.82 -6.13
N LYS A 127 -1.59 -12.26 -7.18
CA LYS A 127 -1.10 -13.29 -8.11
C LYS A 127 0.08 -12.78 -8.92
N GLU A 128 0.00 -11.56 -9.43
CA GLU A 128 1.09 -10.93 -10.18
C GLU A 128 2.36 -10.82 -9.34
N LEU A 129 2.25 -10.26 -8.13
CA LEU A 129 3.38 -10.11 -7.23
C LEU A 129 4.02 -11.46 -6.89
N THR A 130 3.21 -12.43 -6.43
CA THR A 130 3.74 -13.75 -6.02
C THR A 130 4.37 -14.52 -7.18
N SER A 131 3.82 -14.41 -8.40
CA SER A 131 4.37 -15.06 -9.59
C SER A 131 5.60 -14.36 -10.17
N SER A 132 5.90 -13.13 -9.74
CA SER A 132 7.08 -12.37 -10.18
C SER A 132 8.36 -12.75 -9.44
N PHE A 133 8.26 -13.55 -8.38
CA PHE A 133 9.43 -14.10 -7.69
C PHE A 133 10.04 -15.26 -8.47
N ASN A 134 11.36 -15.32 -8.52
CA ASN A 134 12.07 -16.50 -9.02
C ASN A 134 11.85 -17.69 -8.08
N GLU A 135 11.03 -18.66 -8.50
CA GLU A 135 10.69 -19.85 -7.69
C GLU A 135 11.89 -20.72 -7.30
N ALA A 136 13.02 -20.63 -8.03
CA ALA A 136 14.25 -21.32 -7.65
C ALA A 136 14.94 -20.69 -6.42
N VAL A 137 14.61 -19.43 -6.09
CA VAL A 137 15.20 -18.66 -4.99
C VAL A 137 14.20 -18.44 -3.86
N ILE A 138 12.96 -18.06 -4.20
CA ILE A 138 11.86 -17.77 -3.27
C ILE A 138 10.64 -18.59 -3.72
N LYS A 139 10.28 -19.62 -2.95
CA LYS A 139 9.14 -20.49 -3.30
C LYS A 139 7.82 -19.71 -3.22
N ASN A 140 7.02 -19.76 -4.29
CA ASN A 140 5.65 -19.27 -4.26
C ASN A 140 4.73 -20.30 -3.57
N GLU A 141 4.21 -19.98 -2.38
CA GLU A 141 3.25 -20.83 -1.66
C GLU A 141 1.79 -20.53 -2.04
N GLY A 142 1.58 -19.52 -2.90
CA GLY A 142 0.30 -19.17 -3.47
C GLY A 142 -0.38 -17.95 -2.81
N VAL A 143 -1.63 -17.75 -3.23
CA VAL A 143 -2.50 -16.67 -2.78
C VAL A 143 -3.68 -17.27 -2.04
N PHE A 144 -3.91 -16.80 -0.82
CA PHE A 144 -4.98 -17.25 0.06
C PHE A 144 -5.98 -16.13 0.33
N GLN A 145 -7.12 -16.52 0.88
CA GLN A 145 -8.17 -15.59 1.29
C GLN A 145 -8.38 -15.66 2.79
N ALA A 146 -8.55 -14.52 3.42
CA ALA A 146 -8.82 -14.41 4.85
C ALA A 146 -9.86 -13.32 5.13
N ASP A 147 -10.27 -13.23 6.39
CA ASP A 147 -11.07 -12.11 6.89
C ASP A 147 -10.12 -11.14 7.63
N SER A 148 -10.33 -9.83 7.52
CA SER A 148 -9.54 -8.81 8.23
C SER A 148 -10.42 -7.84 8.98
N GLU A 149 -9.94 -7.45 10.16
CA GLU A 149 -10.54 -6.42 11.01
C GLU A 149 -9.92 -5.03 10.76
N TYR A 150 -8.88 -4.93 9.92
CA TYR A 150 -8.21 -3.66 9.67
C TYR A 150 -8.91 -2.86 8.57
N VAL A 151 -8.99 -1.54 8.78
CA VAL A 151 -9.68 -0.63 7.86
C VAL A 151 -9.02 -0.58 6.47
N GLN A 152 -7.69 -0.55 6.42
CA GLN A 152 -6.93 -0.46 5.18
C GLN A 152 -7.08 -1.70 4.29
N ASP A 153 -7.35 -2.86 4.90
CA ASP A 153 -7.54 -4.12 4.20
C ASP A 153 -8.89 -4.22 3.48
N ASN A 154 -9.83 -3.33 3.84
CA ASN A 154 -11.22 -3.39 3.37
C ASN A 154 -11.62 -2.19 2.49
N ALA A 155 -10.95 -1.05 2.65
CA ALA A 155 -11.36 0.23 2.06
C ALA A 155 -10.81 0.54 0.65
N THR A 156 -9.72 -0.11 0.26
CA THR A 156 -8.90 0.19 -0.94
C THR A 156 -8.28 -1.11 -1.46
N PRO A 157 -7.76 -1.21 -2.71
CA PRO A 157 -7.00 -2.38 -3.10
C PRO A 157 -5.90 -2.68 -2.08
N ALA A 158 -5.91 -3.87 -1.49
CA ALA A 158 -5.02 -4.20 -0.40
C ALA A 158 -4.64 -5.68 -0.42
N LEU A 159 -3.36 -5.95 -0.20
CA LEU A 159 -2.86 -7.30 -0.06
C LEU A 159 -1.85 -7.38 1.09
N PHE A 160 -1.91 -8.50 1.80
CA PHE A 160 -0.94 -8.86 2.81
C PHE A 160 0.03 -9.88 2.20
N VAL A 161 1.33 -9.63 2.32
CA VAL A 161 2.38 -10.48 1.77
C VAL A 161 3.30 -10.92 2.89
N SER A 162 3.33 -12.21 3.15
CA SER A 162 4.27 -12.84 4.07
C SER A 162 5.48 -13.33 3.28
N ILE A 163 6.67 -12.88 3.69
CA ILE A 163 7.94 -13.29 3.10
C ILE A 163 8.75 -13.98 4.19
N GLU A 164 8.91 -15.29 4.04
CA GLU A 164 9.82 -16.10 4.83
C GLU A 164 11.19 -16.05 4.17
N THR A 165 12.23 -15.66 4.90
CA THR A 165 13.56 -15.54 4.32
C THR A 165 14.64 -16.07 5.24
N LYS A 166 15.70 -16.64 4.66
CA LYS A 166 16.95 -16.95 5.34
C LYS A 166 17.75 -15.68 5.66
N ASN A 167 17.31 -14.53 5.15
CA ASN A 167 17.97 -13.23 5.27
C ASN A 167 19.42 -13.26 4.75
N ASP A 168 19.63 -13.90 3.59
CA ASP A 168 20.92 -13.94 2.91
C ASP A 168 20.98 -12.92 1.75
N SER A 169 22.19 -12.56 1.33
CA SER A 169 22.41 -11.52 0.31
C SER A 169 21.70 -11.79 -1.03
N SER A 170 21.60 -13.06 -1.46
CA SER A 170 21.00 -13.38 -2.75
C SER A 170 19.49 -13.30 -2.70
N SER A 171 18.88 -13.92 -1.68
CA SER A 171 17.43 -13.87 -1.47
C SER A 171 16.95 -12.44 -1.19
N ASN A 172 17.71 -11.66 -0.41
CA ASN A 172 17.37 -10.28 -0.11
C ASN A 172 17.37 -9.40 -1.37
N LYS A 173 18.32 -9.58 -2.29
CA LYS A 173 18.35 -8.82 -3.55
C LYS A 173 17.15 -9.14 -4.44
N GLU A 174 16.82 -10.43 -4.58
CA GLU A 174 15.62 -10.88 -5.30
C GLU A 174 14.36 -10.24 -4.69
N ILE A 175 14.18 -10.39 -3.38
CA ILE A 175 13.00 -9.86 -2.67
C ILE A 175 12.87 -8.35 -2.85
N VAL A 176 13.95 -7.60 -2.61
CA VAL A 176 13.91 -6.13 -2.76
C VAL A 176 13.62 -5.74 -4.20
N SER A 177 14.24 -6.40 -5.19
CA SER A 177 14.01 -6.08 -6.61
C SER A 177 12.56 -6.34 -6.99
N THR A 178 12.04 -7.54 -6.71
CA THR A 178 10.67 -7.93 -7.08
C THR A 178 9.62 -7.02 -6.44
N LEU A 179 9.76 -6.71 -5.15
CA LEU A 179 8.85 -5.79 -4.46
C LEU A 179 8.92 -4.38 -5.04
N SER A 180 10.13 -3.89 -5.33
CA SER A 180 10.33 -2.55 -5.88
C SER A 180 9.76 -2.43 -7.30
N ASP A 181 9.94 -3.46 -8.12
CA ASP A 181 9.40 -3.51 -9.48
C ASP A 181 7.88 -3.59 -9.46
N PHE A 182 7.30 -4.36 -8.53
CA PHE A 182 5.85 -4.38 -8.33
C PHE A 182 5.34 -2.98 -7.97
N ILE A 183 5.93 -2.30 -6.99
CA ILE A 183 5.53 -0.93 -6.58
C ILE A 183 5.56 0.05 -7.74
N LYS A 184 6.60 -0.01 -8.59
CA LYS A 184 6.72 0.86 -9.78
C LYS A 184 5.68 0.55 -10.84
N LYS A 185 5.25 -0.71 -10.93
CA LYS A 185 4.34 -1.21 -11.97
C LYS A 185 2.87 -1.20 -11.57
N VAL A 186 2.53 -0.98 -10.30
CA VAL A 186 1.12 -0.90 -9.84
C VAL A 186 0.36 -0.05 -10.83
N ASP A 187 -0.50 -0.69 -11.63
CA ASP A 187 -1.00 -0.08 -12.85
C ASP A 187 -2.34 0.62 -12.66
N SER A 188 -2.47 1.70 -13.44
CA SER A 188 -3.48 2.76 -13.42
C SER A 188 -4.73 2.41 -14.26
N ASP A 189 -4.80 1.18 -14.77
CA ASP A 189 -5.66 0.79 -15.91
C ASP A 189 -6.99 0.13 -15.53
N GLN A 190 -7.68 0.59 -14.49
CA GLN A 190 -9.07 0.15 -14.19
C GLN A 190 -10.02 1.27 -13.73
N ALA A 191 -9.59 2.54 -13.66
CA ALA A 191 -10.53 3.65 -13.47
C ALA A 191 -11.50 3.81 -14.66
N ASN A 192 -11.15 3.28 -15.84
CA ASN A 192 -11.99 3.32 -17.05
C ASN A 192 -12.98 2.16 -17.20
N SER A 193 -12.82 1.01 -16.52
CA SER A 193 -13.78 -0.10 -16.66
C SER A 193 -15.12 0.15 -15.96
N ASN A 194 -15.20 1.17 -15.09
CA ASN A 194 -16.45 1.64 -14.49
C ASN A 194 -17.08 2.86 -15.20
N GLN A 195 -16.38 3.51 -16.15
CA GLN A 195 -16.95 4.62 -16.93
C GLN A 195 -17.61 4.17 -18.23
N GLU A 196 -17.15 3.09 -18.85
CA GLU A 196 -17.80 2.52 -20.04
C GLU A 196 -19.21 1.99 -19.70
N ASN A 197 -19.39 1.38 -18.53
CA ASN A 197 -20.70 0.85 -18.10
C ASN A 197 -21.71 1.94 -17.68
N LYS A 198 -21.25 3.16 -17.35
CA LYS A 198 -22.15 4.30 -17.04
C LYS A 198 -22.60 5.04 -18.29
N SER A 199 -21.80 5.01 -19.36
CA SER A 199 -22.10 5.71 -20.61
C SER A 199 -23.14 4.96 -21.46
N GLU A 200 -23.22 3.63 -21.38
CA GLU A 200 -24.25 2.85 -22.08
C GLU A 200 -25.65 2.97 -21.47
N ILE A 201 -25.77 3.28 -20.17
CA ILE A 201 -27.08 3.39 -19.50
C ILE A 201 -27.75 4.74 -19.81
N ILE A 202 -26.97 5.80 -20.06
CA ILE A 202 -27.51 7.16 -20.26
C ILE A 202 -28.00 7.41 -21.70
N GLN A 203 -27.56 6.62 -22.68
CA GLN A 203 -27.99 6.80 -24.07
C GLN A 203 -29.33 6.16 -24.43
N LYS A 204 -29.96 5.37 -23.54
CA LYS A 204 -31.24 4.71 -23.85
C LYS A 204 -32.51 5.47 -23.47
N ASP A 205 -32.43 6.53 -22.66
CA ASP A 205 -33.62 7.19 -22.11
C ASP A 205 -33.87 8.63 -22.59
N ILE A 206 -33.34 9.03 -23.75
CA ILE A 206 -33.77 10.27 -24.41
C ILE A 206 -34.27 9.97 -25.82
N LYS A 207 -35.47 9.42 -25.90
CA LYS A 207 -36.38 9.68 -27.03
C LYS A 207 -37.38 10.73 -26.58
N VAL A 208 -37.18 11.95 -27.07
CA VAL A 208 -38.20 13.00 -27.06
C VAL A 208 -39.10 12.73 -28.26
N GLU A 209 -40.35 12.37 -28.01
CA GLU A 209 -41.47 12.59 -28.96
C GLU A 209 -41.99 14.02 -28.79
#